data_AF-A0A165EE76-F1
#
_entry.id   AF-A0A165EE76-F1
#
_cell.length_a   1.000
_cell.length_b   1.000
_cell.length_c   1.000
_cell.angle_alpha   90.00
_cell.angle_beta   90.00
_cell.angle_gamma   90.00
#
_symmetry.space_group_name_H-M   'P 1'
#
loop_
_entity.id
_entity.type
_entity.pdbx_description
1 polymer ?
#
loop_
_entity_poly.entity_id
_entity_poly.type
_entity_poly.pdbx_seq_one_letter_code
_entity_poly.pdbx_strand_id
1 'polypeptide(L)'
;MSPPGQPNMTCGIYATHFHDLYRHRIVHMMWETLLYERAELANEPTDLSDFVFGGFIGDFPKCKRCDKRFSRYDSLQRHLLKTTCEIMSPGDKADRDLRRERLDKEVRKSEALQHWIETPVPRPKVALAKVAYPSGTKAYRDVVILEIYEVEETYAPRYQVVTVKSGKEYQVKLFNHDEPGGVPFYTKQDDNVQLKTNAMTEWYAEGYRRLNTKEQELHIVIDKDGSWGRRRVRV
;
A
#
# COMPACT_ATOMS: atom_id res chain seq x y z
N MET A 1 1.80 1.08 -7.10
CA MET A 1 0.59 0.46 -7.71
C MET A 1 -0.10 1.51 -8.53
N SER A 2 -0.88 1.14 -9.53
CA SER A 2 -1.52 2.07 -10.47
C SER A 2 -3.04 2.00 -10.29
N PRO A 3 -3.77 3.13 -10.23
CA PRO A 3 -5.22 3.09 -10.31
C PRO A 3 -5.66 2.36 -11.58
N PRO A 4 -6.83 1.71 -11.59
CA PRO A 4 -7.37 1.16 -12.82
C PRO A 4 -7.66 2.28 -13.83
N GLY A 5 -7.59 1.95 -15.12
CA GLY A 5 -7.69 2.95 -16.19
C GLY A 5 -6.48 3.89 -16.31
N GLN A 6 -5.62 3.99 -15.29
CA GLN A 6 -4.40 4.80 -15.28
C GLN A 6 -3.15 3.92 -15.04
N PRO A 7 -2.87 2.94 -15.91
CA PRO A 7 -1.78 1.98 -15.71
C PRO A 7 -0.39 2.64 -15.64
N ASN A 8 -0.26 3.84 -16.20
CA ASN A 8 0.95 4.67 -16.21
C ASN A 8 1.11 5.56 -14.97
N MET A 9 0.29 5.39 -13.93
CA MET A 9 0.45 6.10 -12.66
C MET A 9 1.04 5.18 -11.59
N THR A 10 1.79 5.74 -10.64
CA THR A 10 2.20 5.02 -9.43
C THR A 10 2.11 5.92 -8.21
N CYS A 11 1.91 5.35 -7.03
CA CYS A 11 1.75 6.08 -5.77
C CYS A 11 3.05 6.72 -5.22
N GLY A 12 4.09 6.84 -6.04
CA GLY A 12 5.34 7.57 -5.72
C GLY A 12 6.15 7.05 -4.54
N ILE A 13 5.66 6.05 -3.81
CA ILE A 13 6.35 5.42 -2.69
C ILE A 13 7.37 4.44 -3.22
N TYR A 14 8.54 4.51 -2.64
CA TYR A 14 9.60 3.56 -2.87
C TYR A 14 10.18 3.12 -1.53
N ALA A 15 10.90 1.99 -1.56
CA ALA A 15 11.56 1.50 -0.37
C ALA A 15 12.91 0.90 -0.68
N THR A 16 13.78 0.87 0.33
CA THR A 16 15.05 0.14 0.25
C THR A 16 14.82 -1.37 0.24
N HIS A 17 13.70 -1.85 0.78
CA HIS A 17 13.34 -3.26 0.87
C HIS A 17 11.95 -3.54 0.29
N PHE A 18 11.82 -4.63 -0.48
CA PHE A 18 10.53 -5.05 -1.07
C PHE A 18 9.43 -5.31 -0.04
N HIS A 19 9.80 -5.74 1.16
CA HIS A 19 8.85 -5.98 2.22
C HIS A 19 8.14 -4.70 2.71
N ASP A 20 8.80 -3.54 2.62
CA ASP A 20 8.14 -2.27 2.94
C ASP A 20 7.15 -1.88 1.83
N LEU A 21 7.41 -2.25 0.57
CA LEU A 21 6.42 -2.11 -0.51
C LEU A 21 5.22 -3.04 -0.31
N TYR A 22 5.43 -4.30 0.11
CA TYR A 22 4.33 -5.22 0.42
C TYR A 22 3.40 -4.68 1.51
N ARG A 23 3.97 -4.03 2.52
CA ARG A 23 3.23 -3.37 3.60
C ARG A 23 2.57 -2.07 3.16
N HIS A 24 3.25 -1.28 2.33
CA HIS A 24 2.70 -0.01 1.83
C HIS A 24 1.44 -0.25 1.00
N ARG A 25 1.43 -1.28 0.15
CA ARG A 25 0.29 -1.62 -0.71
C ARG A 25 -1.00 -1.90 0.06
N ILE A 26 -0.90 -2.32 1.33
CA ILE A 26 -2.05 -2.51 2.23
C ILE A 26 -2.77 -1.20 2.53
N VAL A 27 -2.07 -0.07 2.50
CA VAL A 27 -2.68 1.24 2.72
C VAL A 27 -3.65 1.58 1.59
N HIS A 28 -3.33 1.22 0.34
CA HIS A 28 -4.24 1.38 -0.79
C HIS A 28 -5.44 0.44 -0.68
N MET A 29 -5.22 -0.82 -0.29
CA MET A 29 -6.31 -1.78 -0.06
C MET A 29 -7.26 -1.31 1.05
N MET A 30 -6.70 -0.74 2.12
CA MET A 30 -7.49 -0.14 3.20
C MET A 30 -8.28 1.07 2.70
N TRP A 31 -7.71 1.91 1.84
CA TRP A 31 -8.43 3.02 1.23
C TRP A 31 -9.62 2.56 0.38
N GLU A 32 -9.46 1.55 -0.47
CA GLU A 32 -10.58 0.96 -1.22
C GLU A 32 -11.68 0.41 -0.30
N THR A 33 -11.30 -0.25 0.81
CA THR A 33 -12.27 -0.70 1.82
C THR A 33 -13.02 0.47 2.46
N LEU A 34 -12.35 1.59 2.75
CA LEU A 34 -13.00 2.78 3.30
C LEU A 34 -13.98 3.42 2.29
N LEU A 35 -13.60 3.47 1.01
CA LEU A 35 -14.48 3.96 -0.06
C LEU A 35 -15.73 3.08 -0.22
N TYR A 36 -15.55 1.77 -0.19
CA TYR A 36 -16.66 0.81 -0.24
C TYR A 36 -17.61 1.00 0.94
N GLU A 37 -17.09 1.04 2.18
CA GLU A 37 -17.92 1.27 3.37
C GLU A 37 -18.66 2.62 3.34
N ARG A 38 -18.06 3.65 2.71
CA ARG A 38 -18.68 4.98 2.60
C ARG A 38 -19.87 4.93 1.66
N ALA A 39 -19.71 4.30 0.50
CA ALA A 39 -20.79 4.08 -0.46
C ALA A 39 -21.90 3.22 0.14
N GLU A 40 -21.56 2.13 0.84
CA GLU A 40 -22.55 1.30 1.56
C GLU A 40 -23.34 2.11 2.59
N LEU A 41 -22.66 2.93 3.42
CA LEU A 41 -23.33 3.79 4.39
C LEU A 41 -24.24 4.85 3.75
N ALA A 42 -23.94 5.27 2.53
CA ALA A 42 -24.74 6.22 1.76
C ALA A 42 -25.86 5.53 0.95
N ASN A 43 -25.91 4.20 0.90
CA ASN A 43 -26.73 3.42 -0.04
C ASN A 43 -26.45 3.79 -1.51
N GLU A 44 -25.20 4.12 -1.82
CA GLU A 44 -24.75 4.46 -3.16
C GLU A 44 -24.16 3.23 -3.85
N PRO A 45 -24.36 3.05 -5.17
CA PRO A 45 -23.67 2.00 -5.90
C PRO A 45 -22.16 2.29 -5.90
N THR A 46 -21.36 1.30 -5.49
CA THR A 46 -19.90 1.40 -5.57
C THR A 46 -19.42 0.99 -6.95
N ASP A 47 -18.85 1.94 -7.69
CA ASP A 47 -18.10 1.60 -8.90
C ASP A 47 -16.73 1.00 -8.50
N LEU A 48 -16.56 -0.29 -8.76
CA LEU A 48 -15.32 -1.01 -8.48
C LEU A 48 -14.33 -0.91 -9.64
N SER A 49 -14.71 -0.28 -10.76
CA SER A 49 -13.85 -0.15 -11.92
C SER A 49 -12.56 0.59 -11.60
N ASP A 50 -12.57 1.48 -10.60
CA ASP A 50 -11.43 2.27 -10.10
C ASP A 50 -10.68 1.62 -8.92
N PHE A 51 -11.00 0.37 -8.55
CA PHE A 51 -10.32 -0.34 -7.47
C PHE A 51 -9.24 -1.31 -7.97
N VAL A 52 -7.99 -1.09 -7.55
CA VAL A 52 -6.82 -1.94 -7.83
C VAL A 52 -7.04 -3.36 -7.33
N PHE A 53 -7.69 -3.51 -6.17
CA PHE A 53 -7.98 -4.79 -5.54
C PHE A 53 -9.40 -5.30 -5.82
N GLY A 54 -10.09 -4.71 -6.80
CA GLY A 54 -11.42 -5.13 -7.24
C GLY A 54 -12.46 -5.17 -6.12
N GLY A 55 -12.35 -4.28 -5.12
CA GLY A 55 -13.27 -4.30 -3.97
C GLY A 55 -12.98 -5.40 -2.97
N PHE A 56 -11.73 -5.85 -2.85
CA PHE A 56 -11.32 -6.69 -1.74
C PHE A 56 -11.55 -5.97 -0.41
N ILE A 57 -12.30 -6.60 0.49
CA ILE A 57 -12.63 -6.07 1.82
C ILE A 57 -11.77 -6.78 2.85
N GLY A 58 -10.71 -6.11 3.30
CA GLY A 58 -9.81 -6.68 4.31
C GLY A 58 -10.39 -6.63 5.72
N ASP A 59 -10.19 -7.71 6.50
CA ASP A 59 -10.44 -7.70 7.94
C ASP A 59 -9.28 -7.03 8.70
N PHE A 60 -9.17 -5.71 8.56
CA PHE A 60 -8.10 -4.94 9.16
C PHE A 60 -8.17 -4.93 10.70
N PRO A 61 -7.03 -5.03 11.41
CA PRO A 61 -6.99 -4.89 12.86
C PRO A 61 -7.75 -3.65 13.35
N LYS A 62 -8.69 -3.85 14.26
CA LYS A 62 -9.60 -2.81 14.76
C LYS A 62 -9.51 -2.65 16.28
N CYS A 63 -9.52 -1.41 16.77
CA CYS A 63 -9.59 -1.15 18.20
C CYS A 63 -11.02 -1.37 18.71
N LYS A 64 -11.18 -2.24 19.71
CA LYS A 64 -12.50 -2.52 20.31
C LYS A 64 -13.10 -1.33 21.09
N ARG A 65 -12.27 -0.36 21.52
CA ARG A 65 -12.69 0.81 22.30
C ARG A 65 -13.22 1.94 21.41
N CYS A 66 -12.42 2.39 20.45
CA CYS A 66 -12.74 3.54 19.60
C CYS A 66 -13.14 3.18 18.15
N ASP A 67 -13.21 1.89 17.83
CA ASP A 67 -13.59 1.38 16.51
C ASP A 67 -12.62 1.76 15.36
N LYS A 68 -11.46 2.36 15.69
CA LYS A 68 -10.45 2.72 14.69
C LYS A 68 -9.82 1.48 14.05
N ARG A 69 -9.70 1.48 12.72
CA ARG A 69 -8.97 0.47 11.94
C ARG A 69 -7.49 0.83 11.78
N PHE A 70 -6.66 -0.20 11.61
CA PHE A 70 -5.23 -0.09 11.42
C PHE A 70 -4.81 -1.02 10.28
N SER A 71 -3.96 -0.55 9.37
CA SER A 71 -3.36 -1.40 8.33
C SER A 71 -2.42 -2.48 8.88
N ARG A 72 -2.01 -2.38 10.14
CA ARG A 72 -1.04 -3.27 10.80
C ARG A 72 -1.40 -3.53 12.26
N TYR A 73 -1.05 -4.72 12.74
CA TYR A 73 -1.32 -5.15 14.11
C TYR A 73 -0.41 -4.43 15.12
N ASP A 74 0.85 -4.17 14.80
CA ASP A 74 1.76 -3.43 15.68
C ASP A 74 1.32 -1.97 15.91
N SER A 75 0.72 -1.35 14.90
CA SER A 75 0.07 -0.04 15.03
C SER A 75 -1.13 -0.08 15.96
N LEU A 76 -1.95 -1.13 15.90
CA LEU A 76 -3.03 -1.36 16.87
C LEU A 76 -2.47 -1.56 18.28
N GLN A 77 -1.42 -2.39 18.47
CA GLN A 77 -0.83 -2.61 19.79
C GLN A 77 -0.31 -1.30 20.40
N ARG A 78 0.43 -0.49 19.63
CA ARG A 78 0.88 0.84 20.09
C ARG A 78 -0.29 1.77 20.40
N HIS A 79 -1.38 1.69 19.66
CA HIS A 79 -2.58 2.48 19.94
C HIS A 79 -3.23 2.06 21.27
N LEU A 80 -3.31 0.77 21.56
CA LEU A 80 -3.89 0.25 22.82
C LEU A 80 -3.08 0.65 24.06
N LEU A 81 -1.78 0.89 23.89
CA LEU A 81 -0.91 1.40 24.96
C LEU A 81 -1.12 2.90 25.26
N LYS A 82 -1.76 3.65 24.34
CA LYS A 82 -2.05 5.07 24.59
C LYS A 82 -3.25 5.21 25.51
N THR A 83 -3.08 5.98 26.59
CA THR A 83 -4.14 6.31 27.55
C THR A 83 -5.24 7.20 26.95
N THR A 84 -4.99 7.84 25.81
CA THR A 84 -5.93 8.75 25.12
C THR A 84 -6.88 8.06 24.14
N CYS A 85 -6.94 6.72 24.14
CA CYS A 85 -7.95 5.99 23.36
C CYS A 85 -9.34 6.20 23.97
N GLU A 86 -10.12 7.11 23.38
CA GLU A 86 -11.50 7.38 23.80
C GLU A 86 -12.37 6.14 23.62
N ILE A 87 -13.07 5.75 24.68
CA ILE A 87 -14.00 4.62 24.66
C ILE A 87 -15.32 5.13 24.09
N MET A 88 -15.74 4.55 22.98
CA MET A 88 -17.03 4.86 22.40
C MET A 88 -18.12 4.04 23.08
N SER A 89 -19.24 4.69 23.39
CA SER A 89 -20.40 3.99 23.89
C SER A 89 -21.00 3.08 22.80
N PRO A 90 -21.78 2.06 23.17
CA PRO A 90 -22.53 1.27 22.19
C PRO A 90 -23.45 2.12 21.29
N GLY A 91 -24.01 3.21 21.83
CA GLY A 91 -24.82 4.18 21.09
C GLY A 91 -24.02 4.87 19.99
N ASP A 92 -22.85 5.43 20.33
CA ASP A 92 -22.00 6.13 19.35
C ASP A 92 -21.48 5.21 18.23
N LYS A 93 -21.36 3.91 18.52
CA LYS A 93 -20.97 2.91 17.52
C LYS A 93 -22.13 2.58 16.57
N ALA A 94 -23.36 2.62 17.06
CA ALA A 94 -24.57 2.36 16.28
C ALA A 94 -25.06 3.61 15.54
N ASP A 95 -24.68 4.81 15.99
CA ASP A 95 -25.00 6.08 15.35
C ASP A 95 -24.41 6.14 13.93
N ARG A 96 -25.30 6.19 12.94
CA ARG A 96 -24.94 6.18 11.52
C ARG A 96 -24.25 7.46 11.09
N ASP A 97 -24.63 8.61 11.64
CA ASP A 97 -24.07 9.92 11.27
C ASP A 97 -22.67 10.07 11.86
N LEU A 98 -22.48 9.70 13.13
CA LEU A 98 -21.16 9.66 13.76
C LEU A 98 -20.23 8.62 13.10
N ARG A 99 -20.78 7.50 12.61
CA ARG A 99 -20.02 6.52 11.83
C ARG A 99 -19.59 7.11 10.49
N ARG A 100 -20.48 7.81 9.78
CA ARG A 100 -20.19 8.47 8.50
C ARG A 100 -19.11 9.55 8.65
N GLU A 101 -19.24 10.43 9.65
CA GLU A 101 -18.27 11.50 9.89
C GLU A 101 -16.85 10.96 10.14
N ARG A 102 -16.75 9.91 10.97
CA ARG A 102 -15.47 9.24 11.25
C ARG A 102 -14.88 8.60 10.00
N LEU A 103 -15.72 7.95 9.19
CA LEU A 103 -15.29 7.33 7.95
C LEU A 103 -14.79 8.37 6.95
N ASP A 104 -15.52 9.47 6.75
CA ASP A 104 -15.11 10.58 5.87
C ASP A 104 -13.78 11.18 6.31
N LYS A 105 -13.55 11.30 7.62
CA LYS A 105 -12.27 11.75 8.17
C LYS A 105 -11.11 10.80 7.85
N GLU A 106 -11.33 9.49 7.92
CA GLU A 106 -10.28 8.51 7.57
C GLU A 106 -10.06 8.44 6.05
N VAL A 107 -11.11 8.56 5.23
CA VAL A 107 -10.97 8.66 3.77
C VAL A 107 -10.15 9.88 3.38
N ARG A 108 -10.48 11.07 3.88
CA ARG A 108 -9.73 12.30 3.60
C ARG A 108 -8.25 12.19 4.00
N LYS A 109 -7.95 11.55 5.13
CA LYS A 109 -6.57 11.30 5.56
C LYS A 109 -5.84 10.37 4.60
N SER A 110 -6.51 9.29 4.17
CA SER A 110 -5.95 8.35 3.21
C SER A 110 -5.68 9.03 1.86
N GLU A 111 -6.63 9.81 1.34
CA GLU A 111 -6.50 10.58 0.09
C GLU A 111 -5.36 11.59 0.17
N ALA A 112 -5.23 12.34 1.27
CA ALA A 112 -4.15 13.31 1.47
C ALA A 112 -2.74 12.67 1.54
N LEU A 113 -2.65 11.36 1.80
CA LEU A 113 -1.40 10.61 1.80
C LEU A 113 -1.08 9.98 0.44
N GLN A 114 -1.98 10.07 -0.54
CA GLN A 114 -1.73 9.56 -1.88
C GLN A 114 -0.94 10.59 -2.67
N HIS A 115 0.23 10.17 -3.15
CA HIS A 115 1.06 10.96 -4.05
C HIS A 115 1.17 10.21 -5.37
N TRP A 116 0.38 10.60 -6.37
CA TRP A 116 0.40 9.94 -7.67
C TRP A 116 1.38 10.61 -8.62
N ILE A 117 2.21 9.80 -9.28
CA ILE A 117 3.24 10.25 -10.22
C ILE A 117 3.09 9.46 -11.51
N GLU A 118 3.21 10.17 -12.63
CA GLU A 118 3.27 9.56 -13.96
C GLU A 118 4.53 8.72 -14.15
N THR A 119 4.41 7.72 -15.01
CA THR A 119 5.45 6.75 -15.31
C THR A 119 5.45 6.47 -16.82
N PRO A 120 6.62 6.33 -17.46
CA PRO A 120 6.71 6.16 -18.90
C PRO A 120 6.15 4.80 -19.37
N VAL A 121 6.12 3.81 -18.48
CA VAL A 121 5.55 2.49 -18.74
C VAL A 121 4.71 2.03 -17.56
N PRO A 122 3.67 1.20 -17.78
CA PRO A 122 2.84 0.69 -16.71
C PRO A 122 3.59 -0.07 -15.62
N ARG A 123 3.16 0.11 -14.37
CA ARG A 123 3.54 -0.73 -13.21
C ARG A 123 5.06 -0.87 -13.04
N PRO A 124 5.78 0.24 -12.82
CA PRO A 124 7.22 0.17 -12.58
C PRO A 124 7.52 -0.65 -11.32
N LYS A 125 8.60 -1.42 -11.39
CA LYS A 125 9.18 -2.20 -10.29
C LYS A 125 10.54 -1.66 -9.90
N VAL A 126 11.41 -1.46 -10.88
CA VAL A 126 12.72 -0.81 -10.71
C VAL A 126 12.81 0.31 -11.73
N ALA A 127 13.16 1.51 -11.26
CA ALA A 127 13.15 2.71 -12.08
C ALA A 127 14.27 3.67 -11.70
N LEU A 128 14.65 4.54 -12.64
CA LEU A 128 15.47 5.70 -12.38
C LEU A 128 14.56 6.91 -12.19
N ALA A 129 14.77 7.61 -11.08
CA ALA A 129 13.91 8.69 -10.65
C ALA A 129 14.68 9.91 -10.18
N LYS A 130 14.08 11.08 -10.39
CA LYS A 130 14.48 12.35 -9.77
C LYS A 130 13.83 12.44 -8.40
N VAL A 131 14.63 12.70 -7.37
CA VAL A 131 14.15 12.68 -5.99
C VAL A 131 14.47 13.96 -5.20
N ALA A 132 13.53 14.33 -4.31
CA ALA A 132 13.62 15.42 -3.33
C ALA A 132 14.09 14.90 -1.97
N TYR A 133 14.91 15.69 -1.28
CA TYR A 133 15.14 15.55 0.14
C TYR A 133 14.50 16.74 0.86
N PRO A 134 13.44 16.54 1.65
CA PRO A 134 12.90 17.59 2.50
C PRO A 134 14.03 18.14 3.39
N SER A 135 14.22 19.45 3.42
CA SER A 135 15.32 20.07 4.16
C SER A 135 15.22 19.75 5.66
N GLY A 136 16.33 19.30 6.25
CA GLY A 136 16.46 19.07 7.70
C GLY A 136 16.55 17.60 8.12
N THR A 137 16.19 16.63 7.28
CA THR A 137 16.35 15.21 7.62
C THR A 137 17.56 14.60 6.90
N LYS A 138 18.62 14.29 7.67
CA LYS A 138 19.70 13.37 7.24
C LYS A 138 19.20 11.92 7.03
N ALA A 139 17.90 11.69 7.19
CA ALA A 139 17.29 10.37 7.11
C ALA A 139 16.85 10.11 5.67
N TYR A 140 17.48 9.11 5.05
CA TYR A 140 17.08 8.49 3.77
C TYR A 140 15.61 8.00 3.71
N ARG A 141 14.80 8.24 4.74
CA ARG A 141 13.43 7.74 4.91
C ARG A 141 12.36 8.67 4.34
N ASP A 142 12.66 9.95 4.15
CA ASP A 142 11.67 10.96 3.74
C ASP A 142 11.89 11.45 2.31
N VAL A 143 12.56 10.64 1.51
CA VAL A 143 12.88 11.04 0.15
C VAL A 143 11.63 10.90 -0.72
N VAL A 144 11.34 11.94 -1.49
CA VAL A 144 10.12 12.03 -2.31
C VAL A 144 10.50 11.85 -3.77
N ILE A 145 9.82 10.96 -4.50
CA ILE A 145 9.96 10.90 -5.96
C ILE A 145 9.24 12.11 -6.54
N LEU A 146 9.93 12.87 -7.38
CA LEU A 146 9.31 13.89 -8.20
C LEU A 146 8.87 13.35 -9.55
N GLU A 147 9.74 12.54 -10.17
CA GLU A 147 9.62 12.18 -11.57
C GLU A 147 10.31 10.85 -11.80
N ILE A 148 9.66 9.96 -12.57
CA ILE A 148 10.23 8.72 -13.07
C ILE A 148 10.47 8.90 -14.56
N TYR A 149 11.73 8.90 -14.97
CA TYR A 149 12.10 9.14 -16.37
C TYR A 149 12.49 7.86 -17.12
N GLU A 150 12.91 6.80 -16.40
CA GLU A 150 13.25 5.51 -16.99
C GLU A 150 12.81 4.36 -16.08
N VAL A 151 12.33 3.28 -16.68
CA VAL A 151 11.88 2.08 -15.96
C VAL A 151 12.65 0.88 -16.49
N GLU A 152 13.42 0.25 -15.60
CA GLU A 152 14.27 -0.90 -15.91
C GLU A 152 13.48 -2.22 -15.83
N GLU A 153 12.57 -2.33 -14.86
CA GLU A 153 11.76 -3.53 -14.64
C GLU A 153 10.31 -3.13 -14.34
N THR A 154 9.36 -3.97 -14.78
CA THR A 154 7.93 -3.82 -14.47
C THR A 154 7.40 -5.06 -13.75
N TYR A 155 6.32 -4.89 -12.99
CA TYR A 155 5.55 -6.03 -12.47
C TYR A 155 4.62 -6.60 -13.54
N ALA A 156 4.33 -7.90 -13.43
CA ALA A 156 3.20 -8.51 -14.10
C ALA A 156 1.89 -7.86 -13.65
N PRO A 157 0.82 -7.91 -14.47
CA PRO A 157 -0.52 -7.40 -14.13
C PRO A 157 -1.25 -8.28 -13.09
N ARG A 158 -0.53 -8.84 -12.11
CA ARG A 158 -1.06 -9.83 -11.16
C ARG A 158 -0.61 -9.54 -9.74
N TYR A 159 -1.52 -9.75 -8.79
CA TYR A 159 -1.28 -9.54 -7.36
C TYR A 159 -1.81 -10.69 -6.52
N GLN A 160 -1.40 -10.70 -5.24
CA GLN A 160 -2.00 -11.56 -4.22
C GLN A 160 -1.95 -10.87 -2.86
N VAL A 161 -3.11 -10.81 -2.20
CA VAL A 161 -3.27 -10.52 -0.78
C VAL A 161 -2.99 -11.79 0.00
N VAL A 162 -2.08 -11.71 0.95
CA VAL A 162 -1.69 -12.81 1.83
C VAL A 162 -1.85 -12.38 3.28
N THR A 163 -2.23 -13.31 4.15
CA THR A 163 -2.24 -13.06 5.60
C THR A 163 -0.94 -13.51 6.24
N VAL A 164 -0.40 -12.71 7.15
CA VAL A 164 0.82 -12.98 7.93
C VAL A 164 0.54 -12.89 9.43
N LYS A 165 1.53 -13.28 10.25
CA LYS A 165 1.43 -13.31 11.72
C LYS A 165 0.19 -14.08 12.22
N SER A 166 0.01 -15.29 11.72
CA SER A 166 -1.12 -16.17 12.07
C SER A 166 -2.49 -15.55 11.75
N GLY A 167 -2.62 -14.90 10.59
CA GLY A 167 -3.88 -14.30 10.16
C GLY A 167 -4.12 -12.86 10.64
N LYS A 168 -3.20 -12.27 11.42
CA LYS A 168 -3.42 -10.95 12.08
C LYS A 168 -3.13 -9.75 11.19
N GLU A 169 -2.41 -9.92 10.09
CA GLU A 169 -2.02 -8.83 9.20
C GLU A 169 -2.12 -9.28 7.75
N TYR A 170 -2.34 -8.33 6.85
CA TYR A 170 -2.25 -8.58 5.41
C TYR A 170 -0.91 -8.09 4.85
N GLN A 171 -0.48 -8.68 3.74
CA GLN A 171 0.54 -8.16 2.83
C GLN A 171 0.06 -8.33 1.39
N VAL A 172 0.51 -7.45 0.49
CA VAL A 172 0.14 -7.49 -0.93
C VAL A 172 1.40 -7.70 -1.74
N LYS A 173 1.48 -8.86 -2.38
CA LYS A 173 2.53 -9.19 -3.34
C LYS A 173 2.09 -8.80 -4.75
N LEU A 174 3.01 -8.20 -5.49
CA LEU A 174 2.93 -8.06 -6.94
C LEU A 174 3.91 -9.06 -7.54
N PHE A 175 3.54 -9.67 -8.67
CA PHE A 175 4.30 -10.76 -9.28
C PHE A 175 5.25 -10.24 -10.36
N ASN A 176 6.35 -10.97 -10.56
CA ASN A 176 7.17 -10.79 -11.75
C ASN A 176 6.50 -11.49 -12.97
N HIS A 177 6.93 -11.16 -14.18
CA HIS A 177 6.38 -11.74 -15.42
C HIS A 177 6.57 -13.25 -15.51
N ASP A 178 7.69 -13.76 -15.01
CA ASP A 178 8.08 -15.16 -15.01
C ASP A 178 7.53 -15.95 -13.80
N GLU A 179 6.96 -15.27 -12.82
CA GLU A 179 6.51 -15.90 -11.58
C GLU A 179 5.07 -16.46 -11.72
N PRO A 180 4.82 -17.74 -11.42
CA PRO A 180 3.47 -18.30 -11.47
C PRO A 180 2.60 -17.80 -10.29
N GLY A 181 1.27 -17.81 -10.46
CA GLY A 181 0.30 -17.50 -9.39
C GLY A 181 -0.32 -16.10 -9.42
N GLY A 182 -0.97 -15.70 -8.34
CA GLY A 182 -1.69 -14.41 -8.25
C GLY A 182 -2.95 -14.34 -9.11
N VAL A 183 -3.74 -13.29 -8.88
CA VAL A 183 -4.94 -12.96 -9.66
C VAL A 183 -4.67 -11.70 -10.49
N PRO A 184 -5.35 -11.51 -11.64
CA PRO A 184 -5.26 -10.25 -12.38
C PRO A 184 -5.59 -9.05 -11.49
N PHE A 185 -4.94 -7.92 -11.75
CA PHE A 185 -5.35 -6.65 -11.15
C PHE A 185 -6.84 -6.39 -11.40
N TYR A 186 -7.48 -5.63 -10.52
CA TYR A 186 -8.90 -5.26 -10.65
C TYR A 186 -9.86 -6.44 -10.48
N THR A 187 -9.36 -7.59 -10.01
CA THR A 187 -10.16 -8.77 -9.67
C THR A 187 -10.24 -8.93 -8.17
N LYS A 188 -11.43 -9.11 -7.60
CA LYS A 188 -11.61 -9.39 -6.16
C LYS A 188 -11.03 -10.76 -5.82
N GLN A 189 -10.13 -10.83 -4.84
CA GLN A 189 -9.47 -12.10 -4.51
C GLN A 189 -10.36 -13.06 -3.71
N ASP A 190 -11.29 -12.57 -2.88
CA ASP A 190 -12.14 -13.44 -2.03
C ASP A 190 -13.08 -14.34 -2.83
N ASP A 191 -13.45 -13.94 -4.04
CA ASP A 191 -14.30 -14.73 -4.94
C ASP A 191 -13.51 -15.91 -5.57
N ASN A 192 -12.18 -15.93 -5.41
CA ASN A 192 -11.27 -17.00 -5.85
C ASN A 192 -10.83 -17.89 -4.67
N VAL A 193 -11.78 -18.63 -4.11
CA VAL A 193 -11.70 -19.48 -2.89
C VAL A 193 -10.52 -20.47 -2.86
N GLN A 194 -9.86 -20.76 -3.99
CA GLN A 194 -8.75 -21.71 -4.07
C GLN A 194 -7.37 -21.21 -3.60
N LEU A 195 -7.18 -19.90 -3.35
CA LEU A 195 -5.85 -19.35 -3.02
C LEU A 195 -5.55 -19.20 -1.51
N LYS A 196 -6.49 -19.54 -0.62
CA LYS A 196 -6.31 -19.39 0.84
C LYS A 196 -5.30 -20.37 1.46
N THR A 197 -4.94 -21.46 0.77
CA THR A 197 -4.18 -22.58 1.40
C THR A 197 -2.69 -22.63 1.01
N ASN A 198 -2.26 -21.94 -0.05
CA ASN A 198 -0.90 -22.14 -0.62
C ASN A 198 0.12 -21.02 -0.30
N ALA A 199 -0.25 -19.95 0.41
CA ALA A 199 0.60 -18.77 0.51
C ALA A 199 1.74 -18.87 1.55
N MET A 200 1.85 -19.95 2.33
CA MET A 200 2.78 -20.03 3.48
C MET A 200 3.87 -21.10 3.42
N THR A 201 3.86 -22.05 2.48
CA THR A 201 4.85 -23.14 2.58
C THR A 201 6.22 -22.79 1.97
N GLU A 202 6.34 -21.75 1.13
CA GLU A 202 7.55 -21.54 0.31
C GLU A 202 8.19 -20.14 0.37
N TRP A 203 7.93 -19.32 1.39
CA TRP A 203 8.76 -18.12 1.61
C TRP A 203 10.01 -18.49 2.41
N TYR A 204 10.86 -19.36 1.86
CA TYR A 204 12.18 -19.63 2.44
C TYR A 204 12.98 -18.32 2.51
N ALA A 205 13.64 -18.11 3.66
CA ALA A 205 14.54 -16.99 3.94
C ALA A 205 15.70 -16.82 2.94
N GLU A 206 15.85 -17.74 1.99
CA GLU A 206 16.88 -17.78 0.96
C GLU A 206 16.47 -17.02 -0.32
N GLY A 207 15.21 -17.14 -0.78
CA GLY A 207 14.66 -16.28 -1.83
C GLY A 207 14.59 -14.80 -1.40
N TYR A 208 14.33 -14.59 -0.11
CA TYR A 208 14.33 -13.27 0.54
C TYR A 208 15.71 -12.60 0.59
N ARG A 209 16.78 -13.39 0.74
CA ARG A 209 18.16 -12.88 0.68
C ARG A 209 18.51 -12.45 -0.75
N ARG A 210 18.22 -13.28 -1.76
CA ARG A 210 18.52 -12.98 -3.18
C ARG A 210 17.87 -11.70 -3.71
N LEU A 211 16.61 -11.43 -3.34
CA LEU A 211 15.91 -10.18 -3.72
C LEU A 211 16.50 -8.92 -3.06
N ASN A 212 17.18 -9.08 -1.92
CA ASN A 212 17.83 -8.00 -1.19
C ASN A 212 19.34 -7.88 -1.47
N THR A 213 19.96 -8.86 -2.14
CA THR A 213 21.42 -8.89 -2.39
C THR A 213 21.84 -8.55 -3.82
N LYS A 214 20.95 -8.31 -4.78
CA LYS A 214 21.36 -7.69 -6.06
C LYS A 214 21.88 -6.28 -5.75
N GLU A 215 23.17 -6.10 -5.97
CA GLU A 215 24.04 -4.99 -5.59
C GLU A 215 23.42 -3.60 -5.78
N GLN A 216 23.60 -2.76 -4.76
CA GLN A 216 23.22 -1.36 -4.73
C GLN A 216 24.23 -0.50 -5.50
N GLU A 217 24.15 -0.45 -6.82
CA GLU A 217 24.77 0.63 -7.60
C GLU A 217 23.78 1.05 -8.72
N LEU A 218 23.47 2.33 -8.94
CA LEU A 218 24.38 3.48 -9.00
C LEU A 218 23.94 4.72 -8.18
N HIS A 219 24.92 5.36 -7.55
CA HIS A 219 24.92 6.73 -7.03
C HIS A 219 25.52 7.69 -8.07
N ILE A 220 24.90 8.83 -8.38
CA ILE A 220 25.67 10.04 -8.73
C ILE A 220 25.01 11.29 -8.09
N VAL A 221 25.78 11.93 -7.21
CA VAL A 221 25.57 13.28 -6.63
C VAL A 221 26.42 14.25 -7.49
N ILE A 222 26.02 15.50 -7.73
CA ILE A 222 26.50 16.75 -7.08
C ILE A 222 25.84 17.89 -7.92
N ASP A 223 25.21 18.94 -7.37
CA ASP A 223 25.93 20.17 -6.99
C ASP A 223 25.24 21.10 -5.94
N LYS A 224 26.08 22.00 -5.42
CA LYS A 224 26.01 22.80 -4.17
C LYS A 224 24.98 23.95 -4.14
N ASP A 225 23.98 23.92 -5.01
CA ASP A 225 23.11 25.06 -5.32
C ASP A 225 21.61 24.74 -5.14
N GLY A 226 21.28 23.51 -4.71
CA GLY A 226 20.00 23.13 -4.09
C GLY A 226 18.89 22.67 -5.05
N SER A 227 18.36 21.44 -5.01
CA SER A 227 18.86 20.13 -4.56
C SER A 227 17.98 19.05 -5.23
N TRP A 228 18.47 18.37 -6.27
CA TRP A 228 17.80 17.20 -6.86
C TRP A 228 18.84 16.12 -7.17
N GLY A 229 18.61 14.89 -6.70
CA GLY A 229 19.49 13.75 -6.96
C GLY A 229 18.86 12.76 -7.95
N ARG A 230 19.70 12.07 -8.74
CA ARG A 230 19.27 10.89 -9.52
C ARG A 230 19.48 9.63 -8.70
N ARG A 231 18.49 8.74 -8.70
CA ARG A 231 18.58 7.50 -7.94
C ARG A 231 17.82 6.35 -8.60
N ARG A 232 18.43 5.16 -8.54
CA ARG A 232 17.74 3.90 -8.78
C ARG A 232 16.84 3.56 -7.59
N VAL A 233 15.54 3.44 -7.84
CA VAL A 233 14.51 3.21 -6.82
C VAL A 233 13.67 1.98 -7.13
N ARG A 234 13.14 1.35 -6.08
CA ARG A 234 12.18 0.23 -6.17
C ARG A 234 10.79 0.74 -5.84
N VAL A 235 9.85 0.60 -6.78
CA VAL A 235 8.49 1.14 -6.73
C VAL A 235 7.45 0.02 -6.57
#